data_AF-A0A7S2XEI2-F1
#
_entry.id   AF-A0A7S2XEI2-F1
#
_cell.length_a   1.000
_cell.length_b   1.000
_cell.length_c   1.000
_cell.angle_alpha   90.00
_cell.angle_beta   90.00
_cell.angle_gamma   90.00
#
_symmetry.space_group_name_H-M   'P 1'
#
loop_
_entity.id
_entity.type
_entity.pdbx_description
1 polymer ?
#
loop_
_entity_poly.entity_id
_entity_poly.type
_entity_poly.pdbx_seq_one_letter_code
_entity_poly.pdbx_strand_id
1 'polypeptide(L)'
;SGAVPPLVKLLSSSSADVREQAAWCLGNIAGDCPDLRDLVLDNGALDPILQNVQAPATISLLRNTVWSLSNLCRGKPAVRTEVATKVTPLLAQVLMQCKDEDTLIDTCWALSYITDGDNERIDILVQQKQVVPVL
;
A
#
# COMPACT_ATOMS: atom_id res chain seq x y z
N SER A 1 -15.45 -0.40 17.69
CA SER A 1 -15.13 -1.59 16.88
C SER A 1 -16.19 -1.73 15.78
N GLY A 2 -15.81 -1.95 14.53
CA GLY A 2 -16.75 -2.13 13.40
C GLY A 2 -16.66 -1.11 12.25
N ALA A 3 -15.74 -0.15 12.30
CA ALA A 3 -15.59 0.85 11.22
C ALA A 3 -14.89 0.31 9.96
N VAL A 4 -14.04 -0.72 10.10
CA VAL A 4 -13.21 -1.24 9.00
C VAL A 4 -14.05 -1.76 7.81
N PRO A 5 -15.04 -2.66 7.96
CA PRO A 5 -15.79 -3.16 6.80
C PRO A 5 -16.53 -2.05 6.02
N PRO A 6 -17.24 -1.09 6.66
CA PRO A 6 -17.81 0.05 5.95
C PRO A 6 -16.76 0.89 5.21
N LEU A 7 -15.61 1.17 5.83
CA LEU A 7 -14.53 1.93 5.20
C LEU A 7 -13.96 1.21 3.98
N VAL A 8 -13.77 -0.12 4.04
CA VAL A 8 -13.33 -0.91 2.89
C VAL A 8 -14.32 -0.81 1.74
N LYS A 9 -15.63 -0.86 2.00
CA LYS A 9 -16.66 -0.68 0.97
C LYS A 9 -16.58 0.72 0.33
N LEU A 10 -16.24 1.75 1.09
CA LEU A 10 -16.14 3.12 0.60
C LEU A 10 -14.94 3.34 -0.32
N LEU A 11 -13.93 2.47 -0.33
CA LEU A 11 -12.83 2.48 -1.31
C LEU A 11 -13.28 2.24 -2.76
N SER A 12 -14.52 1.79 -2.97
CA SER A 12 -15.12 1.64 -4.30
C SER A 12 -16.26 2.64 -4.55
N SER A 13 -16.35 3.70 -3.74
CA SER A 13 -17.32 4.77 -3.95
C SER A 13 -17.13 5.44 -5.31
N SER A 14 -18.22 5.91 -5.92
CA SER A 14 -18.15 6.73 -7.14
C SER A 14 -17.46 8.07 -6.90
N SER A 15 -17.50 8.60 -5.67
CA SER A 15 -16.82 9.84 -5.28
C SER A 15 -15.35 9.58 -4.94
N ALA A 16 -14.44 10.29 -5.63
CA ALA A 16 -13.00 10.23 -5.36
C ALA A 16 -12.67 10.69 -3.93
N ASP A 17 -13.29 11.78 -3.47
CA ASP A 17 -13.09 12.31 -2.12
C ASP A 17 -13.48 11.30 -1.04
N VAL A 18 -14.55 10.54 -1.26
CA VAL A 18 -14.98 9.47 -0.34
C VAL A 18 -13.96 8.33 -0.32
N ARG A 19 -13.44 7.91 -1.47
CA ARG A 19 -12.39 6.89 -1.54
C ARG A 19 -11.11 7.36 -0.84
N GLU A 20 -10.78 8.63 -1.00
CA GLU A 20 -9.61 9.26 -0.39
C GLU A 20 -9.72 9.28 1.13
N GLN A 21 -10.84 9.74 1.67
CA GLN A 21 -11.08 9.75 3.12
C GLN A 21 -11.15 8.32 3.69
N ALA A 22 -11.72 7.37 2.94
CA ALA A 22 -11.73 5.96 3.33
C ALA A 22 -10.31 5.39 3.40
N ALA A 23 -9.47 5.65 2.41
CA ALA A 23 -8.06 5.26 2.41
C ALA A 23 -7.34 5.86 3.61
N TRP A 24 -7.42 7.19 3.79
CA TRP A 24 -6.80 7.89 4.90
C TRP A 24 -7.22 7.33 6.27
N CYS A 25 -8.51 7.04 6.47
CA CYS A 25 -8.99 6.43 7.71
C CYS A 25 -8.41 5.02 7.93
N LEU A 26 -8.38 4.18 6.89
CA LEU A 26 -7.82 2.84 6.96
C LEU A 26 -6.31 2.86 7.18
N GLY A 27 -5.59 3.81 6.58
CA GLY A 27 -4.16 4.01 6.79
C GLY A 27 -3.84 4.39 8.25
N ASN A 28 -4.64 5.26 8.87
CA ASN A 28 -4.49 5.57 10.30
C ASN A 28 -4.73 4.35 11.19
N ILE A 29 -5.78 3.55 10.91
CA ILE A 29 -6.05 2.32 11.67
C ILE A 29 -4.89 1.32 11.52
N ALA A 30 -4.42 1.10 10.29
CA ALA A 30 -3.32 0.19 10.02
C ALA A 30 -1.99 0.66 10.61
N GLY A 31 -1.77 1.98 10.69
CA GLY A 31 -0.55 2.57 11.20
C GLY A 31 -0.39 2.53 12.73
N ASP A 32 -1.45 2.20 13.48
CA ASP A 32 -1.44 2.18 14.94
C ASP A 32 -0.63 0.98 15.49
N CYS A 33 -0.98 -0.24 15.07
CA CYS A 33 -0.25 -1.44 15.45
C CYS A 33 -0.43 -2.61 14.46
N PRO A 34 0.45 -3.62 14.48
CA PRO A 34 0.37 -4.78 13.58
C PRO A 34 -0.97 -5.53 13.64
N ASP A 35 -1.61 -5.63 14.80
CA ASP A 35 -2.90 -6.29 14.94
C ASP A 35 -4.01 -5.55 14.18
N LEU A 36 -3.99 -4.21 14.20
CA LEU A 36 -4.95 -3.38 13.47
C LEU A 36 -4.62 -3.32 11.97
N ARG A 37 -3.34 -3.33 11.59
CA ARG A 37 -2.91 -3.55 10.21
C ARG A 37 -3.49 -4.86 9.65
N ASP A 38 -3.32 -5.95 10.39
CA ASP A 38 -3.78 -7.27 9.95
C ASP A 38 -5.31 -7.34 9.93
N LEU A 39 -6.00 -6.70 10.89
CA LEU A 39 -7.45 -6.52 10.85
C LEU A 39 -7.91 -5.81 9.57
N VAL A 40 -7.24 -4.74 9.14
CA VAL A 40 -7.58 -4.02 7.90
C VAL A 40 -7.36 -4.91 6.67
N LEU A 41 -6.24 -5.63 6.63
CA LEU A 41 -5.93 -6.56 5.54
C LEU A 41 -6.95 -7.71 5.45
N ASP A 42 -7.32 -8.30 6.58
CA ASP A 42 -8.25 -9.43 6.67
C ASP A 42 -9.69 -9.03 6.32
N ASN A 43 -10.03 -7.75 6.40
CA ASN A 43 -11.29 -7.20 5.89
C ASN A 43 -11.26 -6.89 4.39
N GLY A 44 -10.21 -7.29 3.67
CA GLY A 44 -10.15 -7.18 2.21
C GLY A 44 -9.81 -5.78 1.68
N ALA A 45 -9.16 -4.93 2.49
CA ALA A 45 -8.81 -3.56 2.09
C ALA A 45 -7.76 -3.50 0.96
N LEU A 46 -6.94 -4.55 0.81
CA LEU A 46 -5.78 -4.53 -0.08
C LEU A 46 -6.17 -4.29 -1.53
N ASP A 47 -7.04 -5.12 -2.11
CA ASP A 47 -7.33 -5.06 -3.54
C ASP A 47 -7.97 -3.70 -3.96
N PRO A 48 -8.95 -3.13 -3.22
CA PRO A 48 -9.45 -1.78 -3.51
C PRO A 48 -8.41 -0.66 -3.34
N ILE A 49 -7.46 -0.78 -2.40
CA ILE A 49 -6.34 0.17 -2.30
C ILE A 49 -5.46 0.08 -3.54
N LEU A 50 -5.07 -1.13 -3.97
CA LEU A 50 -4.26 -1.33 -5.16
C LEU A 50 -4.93 -0.78 -6.43
N GLN A 51 -6.25 -0.93 -6.56
CA GLN A 51 -7.02 -0.34 -7.66
C GLN A 51 -6.92 1.19 -7.69
N ASN A 52 -7.01 1.85 -6.53
CA ASN A 52 -6.89 3.30 -6.45
C ASN A 52 -5.45 3.81 -6.65
N VAL A 53 -4.43 2.97 -6.41
CA VAL A 53 -3.03 3.29 -6.77
C VAL A 53 -2.79 3.10 -8.28
N GLN A 54 -3.39 2.07 -8.89
CA GLN A 54 -3.23 1.77 -10.32
C GLN A 54 -3.97 2.77 -11.22
N ALA A 55 -5.15 3.21 -10.80
CA ALA A 55 -5.99 4.14 -11.56
C ALA A 55 -6.58 5.24 -10.64
N PRO A 56 -5.72 6.12 -10.08
CA PRO A 56 -6.19 7.20 -9.22
C PRO A 56 -7.01 8.22 -10.02
N ALA A 57 -8.12 8.68 -9.44
CA ALA A 57 -8.91 9.76 -10.04
C ALA A 57 -8.26 11.14 -9.85
N THR A 58 -7.45 11.31 -8.80
CA THR A 58 -6.75 12.56 -8.45
C THR A 58 -5.39 12.23 -7.85
N ILE A 59 -4.45 13.18 -7.90
CA ILE A 59 -3.16 13.06 -7.19
C ILE A 59 -3.34 13.00 -5.68
N SER A 60 -4.32 13.71 -5.12
CA SER A 60 -4.61 13.65 -3.67
C SER A 60 -5.00 12.23 -3.23
N LEU A 61 -5.85 11.57 -4.02
CA LEU A 61 -6.23 10.18 -3.80
C LEU A 61 -5.03 9.23 -3.94
N LEU A 62 -4.17 9.45 -4.94
CA LEU A 62 -2.95 8.66 -5.11
C LEU A 62 -2.04 8.76 -3.87
N ARG A 63 -1.76 9.99 -3.41
CA ARG A 63 -0.94 10.23 -2.22
C ARG A 63 -1.49 9.50 -1.00
N ASN A 64 -2.78 9.69 -0.71
CA ASN A 64 -3.41 9.04 0.45
C ASN A 64 -3.46 7.52 0.34
N THR A 65 -3.64 6.96 -0.86
CA THR A 65 -3.69 5.51 -1.04
C THR A 65 -2.31 4.87 -0.96
N VAL A 66 -1.27 5.52 -1.49
CA VAL A 66 0.13 5.07 -1.33
C VAL A 66 0.60 5.21 0.11
N TRP A 67 0.27 6.31 0.79
CA TRP A 67 0.51 6.46 2.23
C TRP A 67 -0.19 5.37 3.06
N SER A 68 -1.45 5.06 2.74
CA SER A 68 -2.17 3.98 3.41
C SER A 68 -1.52 2.61 3.14
N LEU A 69 -1.04 2.39 1.93
CA LEU A 69 -0.34 1.18 1.53
C LEU A 69 1.01 1.03 2.25
N SER A 70 1.73 2.14 2.51
CA SER A 70 2.97 2.12 3.29
C SER A 70 2.72 1.70 4.73
N ASN A 71 1.64 2.20 5.36
CA ASN A 71 1.21 1.75 6.68
C ASN A 71 0.79 0.28 6.70
N LEU A 72 0.15 -0.22 5.65
CA LEU A 72 -0.20 -1.64 5.51
C LEU A 72 1.02 -2.57 5.39
N CYS A 73 2.17 -2.02 5.01
CA CYS A 73 3.44 -2.77 4.94
C CYS A 73 4.27 -2.64 6.23
N ARG A 74 3.94 -1.69 7.11
CA ARG A 74 4.73 -1.32 8.29
C ARG A 74 4.60 -2.34 9.43
N GLY A 75 5.62 -2.38 10.28
CA GLY A 75 5.59 -3.02 11.59
C GLY A 75 6.20 -4.43 11.62
N LYS A 76 6.32 -4.97 12.84
CA LYS A 76 6.84 -6.31 13.14
C LYS A 76 5.79 -7.10 13.95
N PRO A 77 5.49 -8.36 13.61
CA PRO A 77 6.04 -9.13 12.48
C PRO A 77 5.69 -8.49 11.14
N ALA A 78 6.56 -8.69 10.15
CA ALA A 78 6.41 -8.09 8.83
C ALA A 78 5.14 -8.61 8.13
N VAL A 79 4.60 -7.81 7.20
CA VAL A 79 3.35 -8.18 6.49
C VAL A 79 3.50 -9.52 5.76
N ARG A 80 2.40 -10.28 5.62
CA ARG A 80 2.38 -11.60 4.96
C ARG A 80 2.99 -11.59 3.55
N THR A 81 3.67 -12.66 3.16
CA THR A 81 4.38 -12.78 1.88
C THR A 81 3.47 -12.60 0.67
N GLU A 82 2.21 -13.05 0.74
CA GLU A 82 1.21 -12.89 -0.32
C GLU A 82 0.86 -11.42 -0.56
N VAL A 83 0.81 -10.62 0.51
CA VAL A 83 0.57 -9.17 0.43
C VAL A 83 1.79 -8.50 -0.19
N ALA A 84 2.99 -8.78 0.32
CA ALA A 84 4.23 -8.24 -0.23
C ALA A 84 4.36 -8.52 -1.74
N THR A 85 4.13 -9.77 -2.16
CA THR A 85 4.19 -10.20 -3.56
C THR A 85 3.24 -9.41 -4.47
N LYS A 86 2.02 -9.11 -4.00
CA LYS A 86 1.03 -8.31 -4.76
C LYS A 86 1.40 -6.83 -4.82
N VAL A 87 1.96 -6.29 -3.74
CA VAL A 87 2.21 -4.85 -3.58
C VAL A 87 3.46 -4.40 -4.34
N THR A 88 4.53 -5.21 -4.28
CA THR A 88 5.85 -4.84 -4.82
C THR A 88 5.85 -4.40 -6.29
N PRO A 89 5.20 -5.10 -7.25
CA PRO A 89 5.23 -4.68 -8.65
C PRO A 89 4.59 -3.30 -8.86
N LEU A 90 3.51 -3.02 -8.11
CA LEU A 90 2.81 -1.76 -8.23
C LEU A 90 3.64 -0.61 -7.65
N LEU A 91 4.30 -0.81 -6.50
CA LEU A 91 5.22 0.17 -5.94
C LEU A 91 6.42 0.43 -6.86
N ALA A 92 6.98 -0.60 -7.48
CA ALA A 92 8.04 -0.46 -8.47
C ALA A 92 7.57 0.37 -9.68
N GLN A 93 6.36 0.11 -10.18
CA GLN A 93 5.76 0.91 -11.24
C GLN A 93 5.59 2.38 -10.84
N VAL A 94 5.06 2.65 -9.63
CA VAL A 94 4.90 4.01 -9.11
C VAL A 94 6.25 4.71 -9.02
N LEU A 95 7.28 4.03 -8.52
CA LEU A 95 8.64 4.56 -8.41
C LEU A 95 9.22 4.97 -9.78
N MET A 96 8.94 4.20 -10.83
CA MET A 96 9.46 4.48 -12.18
C MET A 96 8.67 5.55 -12.94
N GLN A 97 7.37 5.70 -12.66
CA GLN A 97 6.46 6.48 -13.51
C GLN A 97 5.94 7.76 -12.85
N CYS A 98 5.88 7.79 -11.51
CA CYS A 98 5.38 8.94 -10.77
C CYS A 98 6.44 10.05 -10.65
N LYS A 99 6.00 11.30 -10.66
CA LYS A 99 6.87 12.49 -10.44
C LYS A 99 6.50 13.25 -9.16
N ASP A 100 5.45 12.81 -8.47
CA ASP A 100 4.97 13.43 -7.26
C ASP A 100 5.84 13.01 -6.07
N GLU A 101 6.58 13.95 -5.49
CA GLU A 101 7.57 13.66 -4.44
C GLU A 101 6.95 13.00 -3.21
N ASP A 102 5.79 13.48 -2.75
CA ASP A 102 5.09 12.93 -1.59
C ASP A 102 4.74 11.45 -1.82
N THR A 103 4.19 11.13 -3.00
CA THR A 103 3.89 9.75 -3.40
C THR A 103 5.15 8.88 -3.45
N LEU A 104 6.26 9.41 -3.98
CA LEU A 104 7.53 8.68 -4.07
C LEU A 104 8.15 8.40 -2.70
N ILE A 105 8.03 9.34 -1.75
CA ILE A 105 8.50 9.16 -0.38
C ILE A 105 7.77 7.99 0.29
N ASP A 106 6.44 7.96 0.23
CA ASP A 106 5.66 6.87 0.83
C ASP A 106 5.86 5.52 0.10
N THR A 107 6.09 5.57 -1.22
CA THR A 107 6.48 4.38 -2.00
C THR A 107 7.79 3.80 -1.48
N CYS A 108 8.80 4.63 -1.24
CA CYS A 108 10.09 4.21 -0.67
C CYS A 108 9.93 3.64 0.74
N TRP A 109 9.10 4.26 1.59
CA TRP A 109 8.80 3.71 2.92
C TRP A 109 8.18 2.33 2.84
N ALA A 110 7.16 2.15 2.00
CA ALA A 110 6.50 0.87 1.81
C ALA A 110 7.49 -0.23 1.37
N LEU A 111 8.34 0.08 0.38
CA LEU A 111 9.38 -0.83 -0.09
C LEU A 111 10.38 -1.17 1.02
N SER A 112 10.80 -0.18 1.81
CA SER A 112 11.73 -0.41 2.92
C SER A 112 11.18 -1.40 3.95
N TYR A 113 9.88 -1.31 4.28
CA TYR A 113 9.24 -2.24 5.20
C TYR A 113 9.09 -3.65 4.63
N ILE A 114 8.86 -3.76 3.32
CA ILE A 114 8.80 -5.06 2.63
C ILE A 114 10.18 -5.73 2.63
N THR A 115 11.24 -4.97 2.38
CA THR A 115 12.63 -5.46 2.32
C THR A 115 13.25 -5.78 3.67
N ASP A 116 12.78 -5.15 4.75
CA ASP A 116 13.33 -5.33 6.11
C ASP A 116 12.93 -6.69 6.73
N GLY A 117 12.46 -7.67 5.94
CA GLY A 117 12.14 -9.03 6.38
C GLY A 117 13.23 -10.06 6.01
N ASP A 118 12.89 -11.34 6.11
CA ASP A 118 13.82 -12.44 5.82
C ASP A 118 14.32 -12.43 4.36
N ASN A 119 15.50 -13.01 4.10
CA ASN A 119 16.20 -12.97 2.80
C ASN A 119 15.32 -13.37 1.58
N GLU A 120 14.31 -14.22 1.77
CA GLU A 120 13.33 -14.59 0.72
C GLU A 120 12.58 -13.38 0.13
N ARG A 121 12.45 -12.28 0.88
CA ARG A 121 11.78 -11.05 0.42
C ARG A 121 12.66 -10.19 -0.48
N ILE A 122 13.98 -10.26 -0.29
CA ILE A 122 14.94 -9.62 -1.20
C ILE A 122 14.84 -10.30 -2.57
N ASP A 123 14.70 -11.63 -2.61
CA ASP A 123 14.53 -12.37 -3.86
C ASP A 123 13.22 -11.99 -4.59
N ILE A 124 12.11 -11.73 -3.87
CA ILE A 124 10.86 -11.24 -4.49
C ILE A 124 11.09 -9.91 -5.24
N LEU A 125 11.91 -9.02 -4.68
CA LEU A 125 12.26 -7.74 -5.33
C LEU A 125 13.25 -7.91 -6.48
N VAL A 126 14.27 -8.76 -6.32
CA VAL A 126 15.30 -9.02 -7.34
C VAL A 126 14.74 -9.76 -8.55
N GLN A 127 13.80 -10.68 -8.35
CA GLN A 127 13.13 -11.39 -9.44
C GLN A 127 12.17 -10.49 -10.24
N GLN A 128 11.68 -9.42 -9.62
CA GLN A 128 10.96 -8.38 -10.33
C GLN A 128 11.97 -7.48 -11.04
N LYS A 129 12.22 -7.76 -12.33
CA LYS A 129 13.15 -7.08 -13.25
C LYS A 129 12.91 -5.57 -13.46
N GLN A 130 12.24 -4.90 -12.54
CA GLN A 130 11.84 -3.49 -12.60
C GLN A 130 12.59 -2.59 -11.61
N VAL A 131 13.24 -3.15 -10.57
CA VAL A 131 13.83 -2.35 -9.47
C VAL A 131 15.37 -2.26 -9.51
N VAL A 132 16.03 -3.11 -10.30
CA VAL A 132 17.49 -3.06 -10.48
C VAL A 132 17.81 -2.56 -11.88
N PRO A 133 18.61 -1.48 -12.06
CA PRO A 133 19.13 -1.14 -13.38
C PRO A 133 19.95 -2.32 -13.87
N VAL A 134 19.57 -2.86 -15.03
CA VAL A 134 20.43 -3.81 -15.74
C VAL A 134 21.70 -3.03 -16.09
N LEU A 135 22.80 -3.35 -15.41
CA LEU A 135 24.15 -3.00 -15.86
C LEU A 135 24.51 -3.82 -17.09
#